data_AF-A0A512BJL6-F1
#
_entry.id   AF-A0A512BJL6-F1
#
_cell.length_a   1.000
_cell.length_b   1.000
_cell.length_c   1.000
_cell.angle_alpha   90.00
_cell.angle_beta   90.00
_cell.angle_gamma   90.00
#
_symmetry.space_group_name_H-M   'P 1'
#
loop_
_entity.id
_entity.type
_entity.pdbx_description
1 polymer ?
#
loop_
_entity_poly.entity_id
_entity_poly.type
_entity_poly.pdbx_seq_one_letter_code
_entity_poly.pdbx_strand_id
1 'polypeptide(L)' 'MKNYKFATAFVTLYLIVYTVLLRLKVPLNISLFMFSLSPFLVVWMVYAVLKYAPYINRELNDDEEWGYQDEGPKSTSLS' A
#
# COMPACT_ATOMS: atom_id res chain seq x y z
N MET A 1 9.34 5.45 -16.05
CA MET A 1 9.29 5.66 -14.59
C MET A 1 8.54 4.50 -13.94
N LYS A 2 9.23 3.38 -13.66
CA LYS A 2 8.63 2.19 -13.03
C LYS A 2 8.54 2.44 -11.52
N ASN A 3 7.62 3.31 -11.12
CA ASN A 3 7.47 3.74 -9.74
C ASN A 3 6.18 3.15 -9.17
N TYR A 4 6.29 2.20 -8.25
CA TYR A 4 5.16 1.72 -7.45
C TYR A 4 4.36 2.87 -6.83
N LYS A 5 5.04 3.99 -6.48
CA LYS A 5 4.44 5.24 -6.03
C LYS A 5 3.37 5.78 -6.99
N PHE A 6 3.58 5.65 -8.31
CA PHE A 6 2.60 6.07 -9.30
C PHE A 6 1.37 5.15 -9.27
N ALA A 7 1.57 3.83 -9.22
CA ALA A 7 0.47 2.87 -9.13
C ALA A 7 -0.37 3.12 -7.86
N THR A 8 0.29 3.34 -6.71
CA THR A 8 -0.38 3.70 -5.46
C THR A 8 -1.14 5.02 -5.57
N ALA A 9 -0.50 6.09 -6.05
CA ALA A 9 -1.17 7.39 -6.20
C ALA A 9 -2.37 7.33 -7.15
N PHE A 10 -2.25 6.60 -8.26
CA PHE A 10 -3.31 6.42 -9.23
C PHE A 10 -4.52 5.69 -8.64
N VAL A 11 -4.29 4.56 -7.95
CA VAL A 11 -5.40 3.80 -7.33
C VAL A 11 -6.04 4.57 -6.17
N THR A 12 -5.26 5.32 -5.38
CA THR A 12 -5.81 6.21 -4.36
C THR A 12 -6.66 7.32 -4.96
N LEU A 13 -6.19 7.98 -6.03
CA LEU A 13 -6.98 9.01 -6.72
C LEU A 13 -8.28 8.41 -7.28
N TYR A 14 -8.21 7.23 -7.89
CA TYR A 14 -9.38 6.52 -8.38
C TYR A 14 -10.43 6.28 -7.27
N LEU A 15 -10.00 5.84 -6.08
CA LEU A 15 -10.85 5.65 -4.90
C LEU A 15 -11.50 6.96 -4.44
N ILE A 16 -10.73 8.06 -4.39
CA ILE A 16 -11.27 9.38 -4.06
C ILE A 16 -12.35 9.79 -5.07
N VAL A 17 -12.08 9.66 -6.36
CA VAL A 17 -13.05 9.97 -7.42
C VAL A 17 -14.32 9.12 -7.27
N TYR A 18 -14.18 7.82 -7.03
CA TYR A 18 -15.31 6.91 -6.80
C TYR A 18 -16.17 7.32 -5.60
N THR A 19 -15.54 7.66 -4.47
CA THR A 19 -16.26 8.08 -3.26
C THR A 19 -16.98 9.43 -3.43
N VAL A 20 -16.39 10.37 -4.17
CA VAL A 20 -17.05 11.64 -4.52
C VAL A 20 -18.25 11.41 -5.43
N LEU A 21 -18.11 10.56 -6.46
CA LEU A 21 -19.20 10.20 -7.37
C LEU A 21 -20.38 9.55 -6.63
N LEU A 22 -20.11 8.73 -5.60
CA LEU A 22 -21.17 8.17 -4.74
C LEU A 22 -21.94 9.27 -3.99
N ARG A 23 -21.27 10.33 -3.55
CA ARG A 23 -21.94 11.47 -2.89
C ARG A 23 -22.81 12.28 -3.86
N LEU A 24 -22.40 12.39 -5.12
CA LEU A 24 -23.10 13.13 -6.17
C LEU A 24 -24.31 12.37 -6.73
N LYS A 25 -24.68 11.20 -6.16
CA LYS A 25 -25.80 10.35 -6.60
C LYS A 25 -25.75 10.01 -8.09
N VAL A 26 -24.55 9.70 -8.57
CA VAL A 26 -24.31 9.28 -9.96
C VAL A 26 -25.11 8.01 -10.27
N PRO A 27 -25.55 7.81 -11.53
CA PRO A 27 -26.30 6.62 -11.92
C PRO A 27 -25.64 5.32 -11.47
N LEU A 28 -26.47 4.40 -10.95
CA LEU A 28 -26.05 3.10 -10.42
C LEU A 28 -25.14 2.33 -11.39
N ASN A 29 -25.41 2.41 -12.69
CA ASN A 29 -24.64 1.73 -13.73
C ASN A 29 -23.16 2.15 -13.73
N ILE A 30 -22.88 3.45 -13.51
CA ILE A 30 -21.51 3.98 -13.46
C ILE A 30 -20.82 3.51 -12.18
N SER A 31 -21.53 3.56 -11.04
CA SER A 31 -21.00 3.09 -9.76
C SER A 31 -20.67 1.59 -9.81
N LEU A 32 -21.54 0.76 -10.38
CA LEU A 32 -21.31 -0.67 -10.55
C LEU A 32 -20.14 -0.98 -11.49
N PHE A 33 -20.03 -0.23 -12.59
CA PHE A 33 -18.91 -0.36 -13.51
C PHE A 33 -17.57 -0.05 -12.82
N MET A 34 -17.51 1.07 -12.10
CA MET A 34 -16.32 1.45 -11.33
C MET A 34 -16.01 0.42 -10.24
N PHE A 35 -17.02 0.01 -9.47
CA PHE A 35 -16.85 -1.01 -8.45
C PHE A 35 -16.28 -2.32 -9.02
N SER A 36 -16.79 -2.77 -10.16
CA SER A 36 -16.31 -3.98 -10.84
C SER A 36 -14.88 -3.86 -11.37
N LEU A 37 -14.45 -2.64 -11.75
CA LEU A 37 -13.08 -2.37 -12.18
C LEU A 37 -12.08 -2.28 -11.00
N SER A 38 -12.56 -1.90 -9.81
CA SER A 38 -11.73 -1.69 -8.63
C SER A 38 -10.81 -2.87 -8.23
N PRO A 39 -11.26 -4.15 -8.20
CA PRO A 39 -10.37 -5.26 -7.85
C PRO A 39 -9.19 -5.40 -8.82
N PHE A 40 -9.40 -5.15 -10.11
CA PHE A 40 -8.32 -5.22 -11.11
C PHE A 40 -7.25 -4.16 -10.86
N LEU A 41 -7.67 -2.94 -10.51
CA LEU A 41 -6.76 -1.84 -10.19
C LEU A 41 -5.96 -2.12 -8.91
N VAL A 42 -6.60 -2.66 -7.87
CA VAL A 42 -5.93 -3.03 -6.62
C VAL A 42 -4.92 -4.15 -6.85
N VAL A 43 -5.29 -5.21 -7.56
CA VAL A 43 -4.36 -6.32 -7.89
C VAL A 43 -3.17 -5.81 -8.69
N TRP A 44 -3.40 -4.94 -9.68
CA TRP A 44 -2.32 -4.33 -10.45
C TRP A 44 -1.40 -3.47 -9.59
N MET A 45 -1.95 -2.69 -8.66
CA MET A 45 -1.16 -1.91 -7.71
C MET A 45 -0.32 -2.80 -6.81
N VAL A 46 -0.89 -3.86 -6.23
CA VAL A 46 -0.14 -4.82 -5.40
C VAL A 46 1.00 -5.43 -6.20
N TYR A 47 0.74 -5.89 -7.43
CA TYR A 47 1.78 -6.42 -8.30
C TYR A 47 2.88 -5.38 -8.60
N ALA A 48 2.51 -4.12 -8.86
CA ALA A 48 3.47 -3.05 -9.11
C ALA A 48 4.31 -2.73 -7.86
N VAL A 49 3.72 -2.77 -6.66
CA VAL A 49 4.44 -2.61 -5.40
C VAL A 49 5.40 -3.77 -5.18
N LEU A 50 4.94 -5.02 -5.26
CA LEU A 50 5.80 -6.19 -5.06
C LEU A 50 6.97 -6.25 -6.05
N LYS A 51 6.76 -5.82 -7.29
CA LYS A 51 7.77 -5.88 -8.34
C LYS A 51 8.76 -4.71 -8.34
N TYR A 52 8.31 -3.51 -7.96
CA TYR A 52 9.08 -2.28 -8.16
C TYR A 52 9.35 -1.50 -6.86
N ALA A 53 8.80 -1.91 -5.72
CA ALA A 53 9.17 -1.31 -4.44
C ALA A 53 10.62 -1.72 -4.10
N PRO A 54 11.49 -0.74 -3.79
CA PRO A 54 12.81 -1.05 -3.28
C PRO A 54 12.65 -1.79 -1.96
N TYR A 55 13.30 -2.94 -1.85
CA TYR A 55 13.41 -3.66 -0.59
C TYR A 55 14.39 -2.88 0.30
N ILE A 56 13.87 -2.20 1.32
CA ILE A 56 14.65 -1.34 2.24
C ILE A 56 15.08 -2.10 3.50
N ASN A 57 14.69 -3.37 3.65
CA ASN A 57 15.05 -4.12 4.85
C ASN A 57 16.47 -4.69 4.74
N ARG A 58 17.30 -4.28 5.69
CA ARG A 58 18.56 -4.96 6.05
C ARG A 58 18.24 -6.43 6.32
N GLU A 59 19.07 -7.35 5.83
CA GLU A 59 19.00 -8.75 6.24
C GLU A 59 19.15 -8.81 7.78
N LEU A 60 18.28 -9.58 8.43
CA LEU A 60 18.39 -9.79 9.87
C LEU A 60 19.69 -10.57 10.12
N ASN A 61 20.52 -10.08 11.04
CA ASN A 61 21.65 -10.88 11.52
C ASN A 61 21.12 -12.06 12.34
N ASP A 62 21.94 -13.10 12.53
CA ASP A 62 21.55 -14.35 13.21
C ASP A 62 21.03 -14.14 14.65
N ASP A 63 21.27 -12.97 15.24
CA ASP A 63 20.87 -12.55 16.59
C ASP A 63 19.64 -11.61 16.63
N GLU A 64 19.06 -11.24 15.47
CA GLU A 64 17.91 -10.35 15.40
C GLU A 64 16.58 -11.10 15.21
N GLU A 65 15.67 -10.95 16.18
CA GLU A 65 14.32 -11.48 16.06
C GLU A 65 13.42 -10.61 15.17
N TRP A 66 12.62 -11.28 14.33
CA TRP A 66 11.60 -10.64 13.49
C TRP A 66 10.61 -9.85 14.35
N GLY A 67 10.51 -8.53 14.12
CA GLY A 67 9.46 -7.69 14.68
C GLY A 67 9.87 -6.73 15.81
N TYR A 68 11.12 -6.75 16.26
CA TYR A 68 11.61 -5.87 17.34
C TYR A 68 12.52 -4.74 16.84
N GLN A 69 12.17 -4.09 15.73
CA GLN A 69 12.92 -2.91 15.26
C GLN A 69 12.58 -1.61 16.00
N ASP A 70 11.55 -1.62 16.86
CA ASP A 70 11.09 -0.44 17.59
C ASP A 70 11.70 -0.30 19.00
N GLU A 71 12.28 -1.35 19.58
CA GLU A 71 12.96 -1.27 20.88
C GLU A 71 14.48 -1.39 20.70
N GLY A 72 15.18 -0.26 20.75
CA GLY A 72 16.64 -0.27 20.92
C GLY A 72 17.03 -1.02 22.20
N PRO A 73 18.23 -1.61 22.28
CA PRO A 73 18.65 -2.42 23.42
C PRO A 73 18.50 -1.59 24.69
N LYS A 74 17.64 -2.02 25.62
CA LYS A 74 17.61 -1.48 26.97
C LYS A 74 18.97 -1.83 27.58
N SER A 75 19.88 -0.85 27.59
CA SER A 75 21.09 -0.92 28.38
C SER A 75 20.66 -1.16 29.82
N THR A 76 20.77 -2.41 30.23
CA THR A 76 20.57 -2.79 31.61
C THR A 76 21.73 -2.12 32.32
N SER A 77 21.46 -0.99 32.96
CA SER A 77 22.37 -0.28 33.85
C SER A 77 22.60 -1.18 35.06
N LEU A 78 23.46 -2.18 34.90
CA LEU A 78 24.08 -2.91 35.99
C LEU A 78 25.49 -2.37 36.13
N SER A 79 25.61 -1.28 36.90
CA SER A 79 26.69 -1.02 37.86
C SER A 79 26.48 0.36 38.48
#